data_AF-A0AA43ZI36-F1
#
_entry.id   AF-A0AA43ZI36-F1
#
_cell.length_a   1.000
_cell.length_b   1.000
_cell.length_c   1.000
_cell.angle_alpha   90.00
_cell.angle_beta   90.00
_cell.angle_gamma   90.00
#
_symmetry.space_group_name_H-M   'P 1'
#
loop_
_entity.id
_entity.type
_entity.pdbx_description
1 polymer ?
#
loop_
_entity_poly.entity_id
_entity_poly.type
_entity_poly.pdbx_seq_one_letter_code
_entity_poly.pdbx_strand_id
1 'polypeptide(L)'
;MIRRPLSSIVALSSLALMTSFAPVFAQGAETAAAGLSVELNDVATSERGCKLTFVAGNDLAQPLSKVSFEFVLFDQKGRVERMAVLDFRDLPAGKTKVRQFDLAGTKCDALGSLLINDAPVCTGEGIEKSACMQGLRTGSKSPVGLKG
;
A
#
# COMPACT_ATOMS: atom_id res chain seq x y z
N MET A 1 19.00 32.05 76.40
CA MET A 1 19.78 33.30 76.21
C MET A 1 21.03 32.98 75.41
N ILE A 2 21.47 33.96 74.62
CA ILE A 2 22.77 34.04 73.90
C ILE A 2 22.73 33.58 72.43
N ARG A 3 22.53 34.60 71.59
CA ARG A 3 22.79 34.70 70.15
C ARG A 3 24.29 34.56 69.86
N ARG A 4 24.67 33.94 68.73
CA ARG A 4 25.96 34.20 68.04
C ARG A 4 25.85 33.98 66.52
N PRO A 5 26.70 34.65 65.71
CA PRO A 5 26.29 35.31 64.48
C PRO A 5 26.79 34.66 63.17
N LEU A 6 26.32 35.26 62.06
CA LEU A 6 26.70 35.11 60.66
C LEU A 6 28.17 34.72 60.42
N SER A 7 28.38 33.78 59.50
CA SER A 7 29.52 33.83 58.58
C SER A 7 29.16 33.16 57.25
N SER A 8 29.35 33.93 56.17
CA SER A 8 29.14 33.53 54.78
C SER A 8 30.16 32.49 54.35
N ILE A 9 29.72 31.43 53.67
CA ILE A 9 30.58 30.58 52.85
C ILE A 9 29.92 30.47 51.47
N VAL A 10 30.56 31.13 50.50
CA VAL A 10 30.32 30.96 49.07
C VAL A 10 30.89 29.58 48.69
N ALA A 11 30.03 28.66 48.24
CA ALA A 11 30.45 27.36 47.73
C ALA A 11 30.01 27.23 46.25
N LEU A 12 30.96 27.46 45.34
CA LEU A 12 30.90 27.08 43.93
C LEU A 12 30.61 25.58 43.85
N SER A 13 29.44 25.20 43.32
CA SER A 13 29.07 23.80 43.13
C SER A 13 29.11 23.45 41.64
N SER A 14 30.11 22.65 41.28
CA SER A 14 30.39 22.11 39.95
C SER A 14 29.20 21.28 39.43
N LEU A 15 28.66 21.65 38.26
CA LEU A 15 27.55 20.93 37.64
C LEU A 15 28.08 19.67 36.94
N ALA A 16 27.78 18.50 37.52
CA ALA A 16 28.14 17.19 37.00
C ALA A 16 27.34 16.85 35.73
N LEU A 17 28.07 16.53 34.65
CA LEU A 17 27.50 16.14 33.36
C LEU A 17 27.12 14.65 33.40
N MET A 18 25.83 14.35 33.59
CA MET A 18 25.30 12.98 33.51
C MET A 18 25.06 12.59 32.05
N THR A 19 25.87 11.68 31.53
CA THR A 19 25.71 11.08 30.20
C THR A 19 24.77 9.88 30.26
N SER A 20 23.50 10.09 29.93
CA SER A 20 22.51 9.01 29.81
C SER A 20 22.76 8.19 28.54
N PHE A 21 23.24 6.95 28.69
CA PHE A 21 23.23 5.93 27.63
C PHE A 21 21.80 5.40 27.47
N ALA A 22 21.11 5.81 26.41
CA ALA A 22 19.86 5.18 25.99
C ALA A 22 20.16 3.99 25.04
N PRO A 23 19.50 2.83 25.19
CA PRO A 23 19.65 1.74 24.23
C PRO A 23 18.96 2.12 22.92
N VAL A 24 19.71 2.11 21.82
CA VAL A 24 19.16 2.24 20.47
C VAL A 24 18.50 0.91 20.12
N PHE A 25 17.17 0.89 20.10
CA PHE A 25 16.42 -0.21 19.48
C PHE A 25 16.60 -0.11 17.97
N ALA A 26 17.39 -1.01 17.39
CA ALA A 26 17.45 -1.19 15.94
C ALA A 26 16.12 -1.82 15.48
N GLN A 27 15.22 -0.99 14.93
CA GLN A 27 14.06 -1.48 14.19
C GLN A 27 14.58 -2.10 12.88
N GLY A 28 14.63 -3.43 12.83
CA GLY A 28 14.86 -4.15 11.59
C GLY A 28 13.76 -3.79 10.61
N ALA A 29 14.13 -3.14 9.50
CA ALA A 29 13.21 -2.92 8.39
C ALA A 29 12.83 -4.29 7.82
N GLU A 30 11.61 -4.73 8.12
CA GLU A 30 11.01 -5.91 7.50
C GLU A 30 11.03 -5.68 5.99
N THR A 31 11.90 -6.42 5.29
CA THR A 31 12.07 -6.26 3.85
C THR A 31 10.79 -6.81 3.22
N ALA A 32 9.89 -5.91 2.81
CA ALA A 32 8.61 -6.31 2.23
C ALA A 32 8.86 -7.33 1.11
N ALA A 33 8.23 -8.50 1.22
CA ALA A 33 8.42 -9.59 0.26
C ALA A 33 8.18 -9.08 -1.17
N ALA A 34 9.12 -9.35 -2.09
CA ALA A 34 8.98 -8.97 -3.49
C ALA A 34 7.67 -9.53 -4.08
N GLY A 35 6.99 -8.74 -4.91
CA GLY A 35 5.66 -9.09 -5.39
C GLY A 35 5.11 -8.04 -6.35
N LEU A 36 3.81 -8.11 -6.61
CA LEU A 36 3.12 -7.08 -7.40
C LEU A 36 2.54 -6.00 -6.49
N SER A 37 2.41 -4.79 -7.03
CA SER A 37 1.59 -3.75 -6.41
C SER A 37 0.45 -3.35 -7.34
N VAL A 38 -0.73 -3.11 -6.79
CA VAL A 38 -1.90 -2.59 -7.52
C VAL A 38 -2.55 -1.49 -6.70
N GLU A 39 -2.49 -0.26 -7.19
CA GLU A 39 -3.11 0.90 -6.56
C GLU A 39 -4.29 1.38 -7.42
N LEU A 40 -5.47 1.53 -6.82
CA LEU A 40 -6.55 2.30 -7.43
C LEU A 40 -6.21 3.79 -7.30
N ASN A 41 -5.83 4.41 -8.41
CA ASN A 41 -5.33 5.77 -8.42
C ASN A 41 -6.45 6.81 -8.59
N ASP A 42 -7.43 6.51 -9.45
CA ASP A 42 -8.56 7.41 -9.73
C ASP A 42 -9.83 6.65 -10.11
N VAL A 43 -10.98 7.27 -9.84
CA VAL A 43 -12.32 6.80 -10.18
C VAL A 43 -13.09 7.98 -10.78
N ALA A 44 -13.41 7.92 -12.07
CA ALA A 44 -14.01 9.03 -12.80
C ALA A 44 -15.21 8.58 -13.64
N THR A 45 -16.26 9.39 -13.69
CA THR A 45 -17.38 9.16 -14.59
C THR A 45 -16.93 9.29 -16.05
N SER A 46 -17.36 8.37 -16.90
CA SER A 46 -17.16 8.41 -18.35
C SER A 46 -18.45 8.09 -19.10
N GLU A 47 -18.46 8.32 -20.41
CA GLU A 47 -19.61 7.96 -21.27
C GLU A 47 -19.94 6.47 -21.24
N ARG A 48 -18.96 5.61 -20.92
CA ARG A 48 -19.14 4.15 -20.87
C ARG A 48 -19.54 3.64 -19.50
N GLY A 49 -19.55 4.47 -18.47
CA GLY A 49 -19.77 4.07 -17.08
C GLY A 49 -18.63 4.56 -16.19
N CYS A 50 -18.24 3.76 -15.19
CA CYS A 50 -17.22 4.18 -14.25
C CYS A 50 -15.82 3.83 -14.74
N LYS A 51 -14.99 4.84 -14.97
CA LYS A 51 -13.59 4.67 -15.36
C LYS A 51 -12.72 4.51 -14.12
N LEU A 52 -11.98 3.42 -14.07
CA LEU A 52 -10.98 3.15 -13.05
C LEU A 52 -9.58 3.36 -13.63
N THR A 53 -8.73 4.10 -12.93
CA THR A 53 -7.30 4.22 -13.24
C THR A 53 -6.52 3.48 -12.18
N PHE A 54 -5.70 2.52 -12.60
CA PHE A 54 -4.81 1.75 -11.73
C PHE A 54 -3.35 2.05 -12.04
N VAL A 55 -2.52 2.03 -11.00
CA VAL A 55 -1.06 2.01 -11.10
C VAL A 55 -0.61 0.64 -10.60
N ALA A 56 0.03 -0.15 -11.47
CA ALA A 56 0.51 -1.48 -11.15
C ALA A 56 2.04 -1.57 -11.29
N GLY A 57 2.70 -2.15 -10.29
CA GLY A 57 4.15 -2.37 -10.27
C GLY A 57 4.51 -3.85 -10.21
N ASN A 58 5.65 -4.20 -10.79
CA ASN A 58 6.22 -5.54 -10.70
C ASN A 58 7.59 -5.50 -10.01
N ASP A 59 7.64 -5.88 -8.72
CA ASP A 59 8.88 -6.00 -7.96
C ASP A 59 9.49 -7.42 -8.04
N LEU A 60 8.90 -8.33 -8.83
CA LEU A 60 9.48 -9.63 -9.12
C LEU A 60 10.76 -9.47 -9.97
N ALA A 61 11.67 -10.43 -9.87
CA ALA A 61 12.88 -10.45 -10.68
C ALA A 61 12.59 -10.69 -12.18
N GLN A 62 11.53 -11.41 -12.50
CA GLN A 62 11.15 -11.80 -13.86
C GLN A 62 10.03 -10.90 -14.41
N PRO A 63 10.02 -10.67 -15.74
CA PRO A 63 8.93 -9.95 -16.39
C PRO A 63 7.68 -10.83 -16.51
N LEU A 64 6.50 -10.21 -16.38
CA LEU A 64 5.24 -10.85 -16.72
C LEU A 64 4.87 -10.50 -18.16
N SER A 65 4.73 -11.51 -19.02
CA SER A 65 4.21 -11.36 -20.38
C SER A 65 2.72 -11.03 -20.38
N LYS A 66 1.98 -11.52 -19.37
CA LYS A 66 0.56 -11.18 -19.16
C LYS A 66 0.15 -11.44 -17.72
N VAL A 67 -0.61 -10.50 -17.15
CA VAL A 67 -1.30 -10.66 -15.87
C VAL A 67 -2.73 -10.12 -15.96
N SER A 68 -3.66 -10.80 -15.29
CA SER A 68 -5.04 -10.33 -15.12
C SER A 68 -5.50 -10.66 -13.71
N PHE A 69 -6.28 -9.76 -13.12
CA PHE A 69 -6.81 -9.92 -11.78
C PHE A 69 -8.33 -10.01 -11.81
N GLU A 70 -8.88 -10.90 -10.99
CA GLU A 70 -10.30 -10.97 -10.71
C GLU A 70 -10.64 -9.98 -9.60
N PHE A 71 -11.48 -9.00 -9.92
CA PHE A 71 -12.00 -8.03 -8.97
C PHE A 71 -13.43 -8.38 -8.57
N VAL A 72 -13.73 -8.24 -7.28
CA VAL A 72 -15.08 -8.17 -6.73
C VAL A 72 -15.40 -6.69 -6.50
N LEU A 73 -16.53 -6.24 -7.04
CA LEU A 73 -17.04 -4.90 -6.86
C LEU A 73 -18.11 -4.94 -5.78
N PHE A 74 -17.98 -4.06 -4.79
CA PHE A 74 -18.97 -3.89 -3.73
C PHE A 74 -19.72 -2.58 -3.90
N ASP A 75 -21.02 -2.61 -3.64
CA ASP A 75 -21.84 -1.41 -3.56
C ASP A 75 -21.56 -0.60 -2.28
N GLN A 76 -22.21 0.56 -2.15
CA GLN A 76 -22.12 1.43 -0.97
C GLN A 76 -22.59 0.77 0.36
N LYS A 77 -23.29 -0.38 0.28
CA LYS A 77 -23.74 -1.15 1.44
C LYS A 77 -22.81 -2.33 1.74
N GLY A 78 -21.70 -2.46 1.02
CA GLY A 78 -20.75 -3.56 1.16
C GLY A 78 -21.27 -4.89 0.60
N ARG A 79 -22.29 -4.89 -0.26
CA ARG A 79 -22.78 -6.09 -0.94
C ARG A 79 -22.04 -6.29 -2.25
N VAL A 80 -21.81 -7.55 -2.62
CA VAL A 80 -21.25 -7.87 -3.95
C VAL A 80 -22.23 -7.38 -5.02
N GLU A 81 -21.77 -6.46 -5.86
CA GLU A 81 -22.49 -5.99 -7.04
C GLU A 81 -22.24 -6.92 -8.22
N ARG A 82 -20.96 -7.16 -8.54
CA ARG A 82 -20.52 -8.13 -9.54
C ARG A 82 -19.03 -8.44 -9.42
N MET A 83 -18.56 -9.36 -10.26
CA MET A 83 -17.14 -9.67 -10.44
C MET A 83 -16.69 -9.31 -11.85
N ALA A 84 -15.42 -8.94 -12.01
CA ALA A 84 -14.83 -8.60 -13.30
C ALA A 84 -13.36 -9.02 -13.35
N VAL A 85 -12.92 -9.60 -14.48
CA VAL A 85 -11.49 -9.86 -14.72
C VAL A 85 -10.93 -8.72 -15.55
N LEU A 86 -9.92 -8.02 -15.02
CA LEU A 86 -9.27 -6.90 -15.70
C LEU A 86 -7.89 -7.33 -16.20
N ASP A 87 -7.64 -7.13 -17.50
CA ASP A 87 -6.38 -7.50 -18.17
C ASP A 87 -5.34 -6.38 -18.04
N PHE A 88 -4.38 -6.55 -17.13
CA PHE A 88 -3.29 -5.61 -16.89
C PHE A 88 -2.17 -5.74 -17.93
N ARG A 89 -2.28 -6.71 -18.84
CA ARG A 89 -1.33 -6.99 -19.93
C ARG A 89 0.05 -7.32 -19.37
N ASP A 90 1.11 -6.98 -20.10
CA ASP A 90 2.48 -7.22 -19.70
C ASP A 90 2.92 -6.23 -18.59
N LEU A 91 3.68 -6.73 -17.63
CA LEU A 91 4.34 -5.96 -16.57
C LEU A 91 5.84 -6.35 -16.52
N PRO A 92 6.73 -5.58 -17.17
CA PRO A 92 8.16 -5.83 -17.12
C PRO A 92 8.72 -5.74 -15.69
N ALA A 93 9.78 -6.50 -15.42
CA ALA A 93 10.44 -6.51 -14.11
C ALA A 93 10.92 -5.10 -13.71
N GLY A 94 10.67 -4.72 -12.45
CA GLY A 94 11.04 -3.43 -11.88
C GLY A 94 10.35 -2.22 -12.53
N LYS A 95 9.26 -2.43 -13.28
CA LYS A 95 8.52 -1.34 -13.94
C LYS A 95 7.13 -1.16 -13.35
N THR A 96 6.68 0.09 -13.41
CA THR A 96 5.34 0.51 -13.07
C THR A 96 4.59 0.87 -14.35
N LYS A 97 3.32 0.48 -14.44
CA LYS A 97 2.43 0.82 -15.55
C LYS A 97 1.10 1.34 -15.05
N VAL A 98 0.55 2.29 -15.81
CA VAL A 98 -0.82 2.78 -15.63
C VAL A 98 -1.76 1.99 -16.53
N ARG A 99 -2.94 1.62 -16.02
CA ARG A 99 -4.01 0.96 -16.76
C ARG A 99 -5.33 1.63 -16.47
N GLN A 100 -6.18 1.72 -17.48
CA GLN A 100 -7.52 2.26 -17.34
C GLN A 100 -8.54 1.25 -17.85
N PHE A 101 -9.64 1.12 -17.11
CA PHE A 101 -10.75 0.24 -17.45
C PHE A 101 -12.05 1.00 -17.28
N ASP A 102 -12.98 0.84 -18.22
CA ASP A 102 -14.34 1.35 -18.06
C ASP A 102 -15.25 0.21 -17.61
N LEU A 103 -15.86 0.36 -16.44
CA LEU A 103 -16.88 -0.52 -15.91
C LEU A 103 -18.22 -0.19 -16.57
N ALA A 104 -18.50 -0.86 -17.67
CA ALA A 104 -19.73 -0.68 -18.42
C ALA A 104 -20.96 -0.84 -17.52
N GLY A 105 -21.86 0.15 -17.56
CA GLY A 105 -23.12 0.15 -16.80
C GLY A 105 -23.01 0.44 -15.30
N THR A 106 -21.79 0.61 -14.75
CA THR A 106 -21.61 1.00 -13.34
C THR A 106 -21.53 2.52 -13.23
N LYS A 107 -22.32 3.12 -12.34
CA LYS A 107 -22.13 4.52 -11.94
C LYS A 107 -21.05 4.60 -10.85
N CYS A 108 -20.17 5.60 -10.93
CA CYS A 108 -19.07 5.70 -9.95
C CYS A 108 -19.55 5.96 -8.52
N ASP A 109 -20.67 6.67 -8.34
CA ASP A 109 -21.27 6.91 -7.03
C ASP A 109 -21.87 5.63 -6.39
N ALA A 110 -22.16 4.60 -7.19
CA ALA A 110 -22.62 3.31 -6.70
C ALA A 110 -21.48 2.38 -6.24
N LEU A 111 -20.23 2.68 -6.61
CA LEU A 111 -19.07 1.85 -6.29
C LEU A 111 -18.53 2.17 -4.89
N GLY A 112 -18.69 1.24 -3.95
CA GLY A 112 -18.23 1.39 -2.57
C GLY A 112 -16.77 0.98 -2.38
N SER A 113 -16.41 -0.23 -2.85
CA SER A 113 -15.03 -0.72 -2.77
C SER A 113 -14.74 -1.84 -3.76
N LEU A 114 -13.47 -2.16 -3.92
CA LEU A 114 -12.95 -3.23 -4.75
C LEU A 114 -12.15 -4.22 -3.88
N LEU A 115 -12.17 -5.49 -4.29
CA LEU A 115 -11.30 -6.55 -3.76
C LEU A 115 -10.68 -7.30 -4.94
N ILE A 116 -9.37 -7.53 -4.91
CA ILE A 116 -8.73 -8.53 -5.78
C ILE A 116 -8.88 -9.89 -5.12
N ASN A 117 -9.53 -10.82 -5.80
CA ASN A 117 -9.81 -12.16 -5.27
C ASN A 117 -8.79 -13.20 -5.76
N ASP A 118 -8.34 -13.07 -7.00
CA ASP A 118 -7.38 -13.98 -7.63
C ASP A 118 -6.65 -13.29 -8.80
N ALA A 119 -5.63 -13.95 -9.34
CA ALA A 119 -4.96 -13.64 -10.60
C ALA A 119 -5.14 -14.80 -11.61
N PRO A 120 -6.30 -14.89 -12.30
CA PRO A 120 -6.58 -15.99 -13.22
C PRO A 120 -5.52 -16.16 -14.33
N VAL A 121 -4.84 -15.07 -14.69
CA VAL A 121 -3.71 -15.08 -15.61
C VAL A 121 -2.50 -14.50 -14.89
N CYS A 122 -1.44 -15.30 -14.78
CA CYS A 122 -0.13 -14.91 -14.29
C CYS A 122 0.91 -15.65 -15.13
N THR A 123 1.51 -14.97 -16.11
CA THR A 123 2.38 -15.62 -17.10
C THR A 123 3.66 -14.81 -17.32
N GLY A 124 4.76 -15.53 -17.42
CA GLY A 124 6.11 -15.05 -17.72
C GLY A 124 7.07 -16.23 -17.71
N GLU A 125 8.23 -16.08 -18.34
CA GLU A 125 9.26 -17.12 -18.31
C GLU A 125 9.78 -17.28 -16.87
N GLY A 126 9.72 -18.51 -16.34
CA GLY A 126 10.14 -18.79 -14.96
C GLY A 126 9.21 -18.24 -13.87
N ILE A 127 7.97 -17.85 -14.22
CA ILE A 127 6.96 -17.39 -13.28
C ILE A 127 6.03 -18.54 -12.88
N GLU A 128 5.95 -18.81 -11.59
CA GLU A 128 4.93 -19.69 -11.00
C GLU A 128 3.56 -19.00 -10.99
N LYS A 129 2.48 -19.78 -11.16
CA LYS A 129 1.11 -19.21 -11.21
C LYS A 129 0.75 -18.41 -9.95
N SER A 130 1.22 -18.83 -8.78
CA SER A 130 0.95 -18.16 -7.50
C SER A 130 1.70 -16.85 -7.32
N ALA A 131 2.73 -16.56 -8.14
CA ALA A 131 3.62 -15.42 -7.93
C ALA A 131 2.89 -14.07 -8.02
N CYS A 132 1.82 -13.96 -8.81
CA CYS A 132 1.08 -12.70 -8.95
C CYS A 132 0.20 -12.36 -7.74
N MET A 133 -0.12 -13.35 -6.90
CA MET A 133 -0.89 -13.16 -5.66
C MET A 133 0.03 -13.17 -4.43
N GLN A 134 1.14 -13.91 -4.47
CA GLN A 134 2.10 -13.97 -3.38
C GLN A 134 2.78 -12.60 -3.20
N GLY A 135 2.61 -12.00 -2.02
CA GLY A 135 3.17 -10.68 -1.73
C GLY A 135 2.49 -9.53 -2.49
N LEU A 136 1.28 -9.76 -3.04
CA LEU A 136 0.48 -8.70 -3.65
C LEU A 136 0.20 -7.61 -2.62
N ARG A 137 0.54 -6.37 -2.97
CA ARG A 137 0.22 -5.18 -2.16
C ARG A 137 -0.84 -4.36 -2.87
N THR A 138 -1.94 -4.08 -2.17
CA THR A 138 -3.02 -3.24 -2.70
C THR A 138 -3.08 -1.90 -1.98
N GLY A 139 -3.49 -0.87 -2.70
CA GLY A 139 -3.72 0.46 -2.13
C GLY A 139 -4.76 1.25 -2.91
N SER A 140 -5.18 2.38 -2.35
CA SER A 140 -6.03 3.33 -3.06
C SER A 140 -5.64 4.76 -2.72
N LYS A 141 -5.69 5.64 -3.71
CA LYS A 141 -5.67 7.11 -3.55
C LYS A 141 -7.04 7.74 -3.76
N SER A 142 -8.03 6.94 -4.15
CA SER A 142 -9.44 7.33 -4.26
C SER A 142 -10.16 7.12 -2.93
N PRO A 143 -11.28 7.81 -2.66
CA PRO A 143 -12.21 7.44 -1.60
C PRO A 143 -12.74 6.00 -1.72
N VAL A 144 -12.78 5.43 -2.93
CA VAL A 144 -13.11 4.02 -3.16
C VAL A 144 -11.93 3.17 -2.69
N GLY A 145 -12.16 2.26 -1.75
CA GLY A 145 -11.12 1.38 -1.23
C GLY A 145 -10.76 0.25 -2.19
N LEU A 146 -9.50 -0.19 -2.18
CA LEU A 146 -9.04 -1.41 -2.84
C LEU A 146 -8.36 -2.33 -1.82
N LYS A 147 -8.83 -3.58 -1.76
CA LYS A 147 -8.29 -4.66 -0.94
C LYS A 147 -7.74 -5.77 -1.84
N GLY A 148 -6.87 -6.62 -1.31
CA GLY A 148 -6.35 -7.81 -1.96
C GLY A 148 -6.11 -8.92 -0.96
#